data_AF-A0A3N6P0D5-F1
#
_entry.id   AF-A0A3N6P0D5-F1
#
_cell.length_a   1.000
_cell.length_b   1.000
_cell.length_c   1.000
_cell.angle_alpha   90.00
_cell.angle_beta   90.00
_cell.angle_gamma   90.00
#
_symmetry.space_group_name_H-M   'P 1'
#
loop_
_entity.id
_entity.type
_entity.pdbx_description
1 polymer ?
#
loop_
_entity_poly.entity_id
_entity_poly.type
_entity_poly.pdbx_seq_one_letter_code
_entity_poly.pdbx_strand_id
1 'polypeptide(L)'
;MSTRNTFVKVMERANQTIDSASQWIYNNERKLEIAFVVALLAFFAYAVVTGMDYRRNARLVPTIIAVPTIALLVLVLATLLSSRFAAFAASIASSDMLGIHSKAASSDTQKGESPQSDPFTSERTPASEKRLIMMVLWTGLLLGLVVAIGFSVAILVFAIGFYRIYSGESWYRSVGYAVVLWAFVIVVFQILADIDLYGGIVL
;
A
#
# COMPACT_ATOMS: atom_id res chain seq x y z
N MET A 1 47.00 35.47 8.01
CA MET A 1 45.68 35.58 8.69
C MET A 1 44.48 35.78 7.76
N SER A 2 44.64 36.17 6.48
CA SER A 2 43.50 36.45 5.57
C SER A 2 42.76 35.21 5.01
N THR A 3 43.45 34.07 4.87
CA THR A 3 42.93 32.86 4.22
C THR A 3 41.85 32.11 5.01
N ARG A 4 41.75 32.29 6.33
CA ARG A 4 40.77 31.58 7.15
C ARG A 4 39.36 32.16 7.00
N ASN A 5 39.25 33.47 6.78
CA ASN A 5 37.96 34.16 6.63
C ASN A 5 37.31 33.92 5.26
N THR A 6 38.11 33.69 4.22
CA THR A 6 37.59 33.32 2.89
C THR A 6 37.03 31.91 2.91
N PHE A 7 37.68 30.95 3.57
CA PHE A 7 37.18 29.57 3.66
C PHE A 7 35.83 29.49 4.39
N VAL A 8 35.67 30.17 5.52
CA VAL A 8 34.40 30.19 6.28
C VAL A 8 33.26 30.77 5.44
N LYS A 9 33.49 31.88 4.73
CA LYS A 9 32.47 32.49 3.85
C LYS A 9 32.08 31.58 2.68
N VAL A 10 33.01 30.78 2.15
CA VAL A 10 32.72 29.81 1.08
C VAL A 10 31.88 28.66 1.62
N MET A 11 32.21 28.12 2.80
CA MET A 11 31.42 27.05 3.44
C MET A 11 30.01 27.51 3.82
N GLU A 12 29.85 28.74 4.33
CA GLU A 12 28.54 29.30 4.66
C GLU A 12 27.65 29.47 3.42
N ARG A 13 28.21 29.95 2.30
CA ARG A 13 27.50 30.01 1.02
C ARG A 13 27.11 28.63 0.50
N ALA A 14 28.01 27.64 0.61
CA ALA A 14 27.72 26.28 0.20
C ALA A 14 26.56 25.68 1.02
N ASN A 15 26.55 25.87 2.34
CA ASN A 15 25.47 25.39 3.19
C ASN A 15 24.12 26.02 2.84
N GLN A 16 24.08 27.34 2.61
CA GLN A 16 22.86 28.03 2.18
C GLN A 16 22.32 27.52 0.84
N THR A 17 23.20 27.18 -0.11
CA THR A 17 22.78 26.60 -1.39
C THR A 17 22.21 25.18 -1.24
N ILE A 18 22.76 24.38 -0.33
CA ILE A 18 22.26 23.02 -0.06
C ILE A 18 20.90 23.08 0.65
N ASP A 19 20.76 23.97 1.64
CA ASP A 19 19.52 24.16 2.38
C ASP A 19 18.39 24.64 1.45
N SER A 20 18.65 25.59 0.56
CA SER A 20 17.66 26.05 -0.42
C SER A 20 17.28 24.98 -1.45
N ALA A 21 18.24 24.18 -1.93
CA ALA A 21 17.98 23.08 -2.85
C ALA A 21 17.13 21.98 -2.20
N SER A 22 17.42 21.59 -0.97
CA SER A 22 16.64 20.58 -0.23
C SER A 22 15.21 21.05 0.05
N GLN A 23 15.02 22.31 0.45
CA GLN A 23 13.70 22.90 0.63
C GLN A 23 12.90 22.95 -0.67
N TRP A 24 13.55 23.23 -1.81
CA TRP A 24 12.89 23.22 -3.12
C TRP A 24 12.39 21.82 -3.50
N ILE A 25 13.24 20.80 -3.33
CA ILE A 25 12.91 19.40 -3.63
C ILE A 25 11.72 18.95 -2.77
N TYR A 26 11.79 19.16 -1.45
CA TYR A 26 10.73 18.79 -0.52
C TYR A 26 9.37 19.42 -0.87
N ASN A 27 9.38 20.71 -1.21
CA ASN A 27 8.16 21.42 -1.59
C ASN A 27 7.57 20.90 -2.91
N ASN A 28 8.41 20.48 -3.86
CA ASN A 28 7.94 19.91 -5.13
C ASN A 28 7.36 18.51 -4.95
N GLU A 29 8.00 17.65 -4.16
CA GLU A 29 7.51 16.32 -3.82
C GLU A 29 6.14 16.40 -3.12
N ARG A 30 6.01 17.28 -2.12
CA ARG A 30 4.75 17.49 -1.42
C ARG A 30 3.63 17.98 -2.34
N LYS A 31 3.94 18.90 -3.28
CA LYS A 31 2.96 19.37 -4.27
C LYS A 31 2.52 18.25 -5.21
N LEU A 32 3.46 17.42 -5.67
CA LEU A 32 3.17 16.26 -6.51
C LEU A 32 2.29 15.24 -5.77
N GLU A 33 2.61 14.95 -4.51
CA GLU A 33 1.81 14.04 -3.68
C GLU A 33 0.39 14.56 -3.48
N ILE A 34 0.23 15.85 -3.14
CA ILE A 34 -1.10 16.48 -3.02
C ILE A 34 -1.85 16.41 -4.35
N ALA A 35 -1.20 16.75 -5.48
CA ALA A 35 -1.82 16.69 -6.79
C ALA A 35 -2.27 15.27 -7.16
N PHE A 36 -1.46 14.26 -6.84
CA PHE A 36 -1.78 12.85 -7.04
C PHE A 36 -2.99 12.42 -6.19
N VAL A 37 -3.00 12.74 -4.90
CA VAL A 37 -4.13 12.41 -4.00
C VAL A 37 -5.42 13.09 -4.45
N VAL A 38 -5.35 14.36 -4.86
CA VAL A 38 -6.52 15.10 -5.39
C VAL A 38 -7.00 14.47 -6.69
N ALA A 39 -6.10 14.10 -7.60
CA ALA A 39 -6.47 13.42 -8.85
C ALA A 39 -7.11 12.05 -8.59
N LEU A 40 -6.57 11.27 -7.65
CA LEU A 40 -7.12 9.97 -7.25
C LEU A 40 -8.51 10.12 -6.61
N LEU A 41 -8.68 11.14 -5.75
CA LEU A 41 -9.95 11.45 -5.12
C LEU A 41 -11.01 11.88 -6.16
N ALA A 42 -10.63 12.70 -7.13
CA ALA A 42 -11.50 13.06 -8.25
C ALA A 42 -11.88 11.84 -9.10
N PHE A 43 -10.93 10.94 -9.36
CA PHE A 43 -11.21 9.69 -10.08
C PHE A 43 -12.21 8.80 -9.33
N PHE A 44 -12.02 8.58 -8.03
CA PHE A 44 -12.96 7.77 -7.24
C PHE A 44 -14.33 8.45 -7.09
N ALA A 45 -14.38 9.77 -6.94
CA ALA A 45 -15.63 10.51 -6.93
C ALA A 45 -16.38 10.36 -8.27
N TYR A 46 -15.66 10.44 -9.39
CA TYR A 46 -16.22 10.18 -10.71
C TYR A 46 -16.71 8.74 -10.86
N ALA A 47 -15.96 7.75 -10.36
CA ALA A 47 -16.36 6.34 -10.35
C ALA A 47 -17.63 6.10 -9.52
N VAL A 48 -17.82 6.80 -8.40
CA VAL A 48 -19.06 6.77 -7.62
C VAL A 48 -20.22 7.36 -8.42
N VAL A 49 -20.04 8.54 -9.00
CA VAL A 49 -21.10 9.23 -9.77
C VAL A 49 -21.53 8.39 -10.97
N THR A 50 -20.59 7.91 -11.78
CA THR A 50 -20.89 7.00 -12.90
C THR A 50 -21.43 5.65 -12.43
N GLY A 51 -20.97 5.19 -11.26
CA GLY A 51 -21.51 4.06 -10.52
C GLY A 51 -23.02 4.14 -10.27
N MET A 52 -23.57 5.37 -10.16
CA MET A 52 -24.99 5.59 -9.90
C MET A 52 -25.90 5.31 -11.09
N ASP A 53 -25.38 5.11 -12.30
CA ASP A 53 -26.21 4.78 -13.47
C ASP A 53 -26.40 3.27 -13.67
N TYR A 54 -25.60 2.42 -13.01
CA TYR A 54 -25.71 0.96 -13.14
C TYR A 54 -27.01 0.39 -12.56
N ARG A 55 -27.32 -0.89 -12.79
CA ARG A 55 -28.43 -1.56 -12.08
C ARG A 55 -28.11 -1.69 -10.58
N ARG A 56 -29.13 -1.69 -9.72
CA ARG A 56 -29.01 -1.64 -8.24
C ARG A 56 -27.95 -2.60 -7.66
N ASN A 57 -27.87 -3.83 -8.17
CA ASN A 57 -26.91 -4.85 -7.72
C ASN A 57 -25.48 -4.54 -8.20
N ALA A 58 -25.32 -4.04 -9.43
CA ALA A 58 -24.02 -3.66 -10.00
C ALA A 58 -23.43 -2.36 -9.42
N ARG A 59 -24.22 -1.52 -8.73
CA ARG A 59 -23.71 -0.31 -8.04
C ARG A 59 -22.93 -0.64 -6.77
N LEU A 60 -23.18 -1.79 -6.17
CA LEU A 60 -22.64 -2.14 -4.86
C LEU A 60 -21.13 -2.30 -4.90
N VAL A 61 -20.59 -2.95 -5.94
CA VAL A 61 -19.14 -3.17 -6.08
C VAL A 61 -18.35 -1.86 -6.11
N PRO A 62 -18.61 -0.90 -7.05
CA PRO A 62 -17.87 0.35 -7.07
C PRO A 62 -18.11 1.19 -5.81
N THR A 63 -19.31 1.16 -5.23
CA THR A 63 -19.63 2.00 -4.06
C THR A 63 -18.97 1.47 -2.77
N ILE A 64 -18.99 0.15 -2.54
CA ILE A 64 -18.37 -0.49 -1.37
C ILE A 64 -16.86 -0.25 -1.35
N ILE A 65 -16.21 -0.22 -2.52
CA ILE A 65 -14.76 0.01 -2.61
C ILE A 65 -14.46 1.52 -2.59
N ALA A 66 -15.20 2.33 -3.35
CA ALA A 66 -14.89 3.75 -3.50
C ALA A 66 -15.18 4.55 -2.23
N VAL A 67 -16.24 4.27 -1.48
CA VAL A 67 -16.59 5.02 -0.25
C VAL A 67 -15.47 4.97 0.81
N PRO A 68 -14.98 3.80 1.27
CA PRO A 68 -13.88 3.75 2.24
C PRO A 68 -12.58 4.30 1.65
N THR A 69 -12.34 4.12 0.34
CA THR A 69 -11.16 4.67 -0.32
C THR A 69 -11.19 6.20 -0.34
N ILE A 70 -12.34 6.82 -0.65
CA ILE A 70 -12.53 8.27 -0.59
C ILE A 70 -12.34 8.77 0.84
N ALA A 71 -12.90 8.08 1.85
CA ALA A 71 -12.71 8.45 3.25
C ALA A 71 -11.22 8.45 3.65
N LEU A 72 -10.47 7.42 3.24
CA LEU A 72 -9.02 7.36 3.46
C LEU A 72 -8.27 8.46 2.70
N LEU A 73 -8.63 8.74 1.44
CA LEU A 73 -7.99 9.81 0.67
C LEU A 73 -8.25 11.19 1.25
N VAL A 74 -9.46 11.45 1.76
CA VAL A 74 -9.77 12.68 2.50
C VAL A 74 -8.92 12.78 3.76
N LEU A 75 -8.77 11.69 4.52
CA LEU A 75 -7.92 11.66 5.70
C LEU A 75 -6.45 11.94 5.34
N VAL A 76 -5.92 11.26 4.31
CA VAL A 76 -4.56 11.48 3.81
C VAL A 76 -4.38 12.95 3.38
N LEU A 77 -5.32 13.48 2.61
CA LEU A 77 -5.27 14.88 2.18
C LEU A 77 -5.29 15.84 3.39
N ALA A 78 -6.10 15.57 4.41
CA ALA A 78 -6.14 16.37 5.64
C ALA A 78 -4.81 16.32 6.42
N THR A 79 -4.12 15.17 6.43
CA THR A 79 -2.77 15.04 7.02
C THR A 79 -1.70 15.76 6.21
N LEU A 80 -1.82 15.79 4.88
CA LEU A 80 -0.89 16.52 4.01
C LEU A 80 -1.07 18.04 4.09
N LEU A 81 -2.31 18.51 4.29
CA LEU A 81 -2.61 19.94 4.40
C LEU A 81 -2.30 20.49 5.79
N SER A 82 -2.47 19.70 6.86
CA SER A 82 -2.30 20.19 8.22
C SER A 82 -1.33 19.32 9.04
N SER A 83 -0.36 19.99 9.67
CA SER A 83 0.55 19.38 10.65
C SER A 83 -0.19 18.88 11.90
N ARG A 84 -1.38 19.41 12.19
CA ARG A 84 -2.20 19.00 13.33
C ARG A 84 -2.83 17.62 13.14
N PHE A 85 -3.34 17.32 11.94
CA PHE A 85 -3.87 15.99 11.65
C PHE A 85 -2.77 14.94 11.53
N ALA A 86 -1.55 15.32 11.13
CA ALA A 86 -0.41 14.41 11.14
C ALA A 86 -0.09 13.90 12.56
N ALA A 87 -0.11 14.79 13.56
CA ALA A 87 0.09 14.39 14.96
C ALA A 87 -1.05 13.49 15.49
N PHE A 88 -2.29 13.76 15.07
CA PHE A 88 -3.45 12.93 15.43
C PHE A 88 -3.39 11.55 14.77
N ALA A 89 -3.09 11.46 13.48
CA ALA A 89 -2.92 10.19 12.78
C ALA A 89 -1.77 9.37 13.40
N ALA A 90 -0.66 10.02 13.76
CA ALA A 90 0.42 9.38 14.50
C ALA A 90 -0.04 8.87 15.87
N SER A 91 -0.89 9.60 16.59
CA SER A 91 -1.45 9.15 17.87
C SER A 91 -2.38 7.94 17.73
N ILE A 92 -3.18 7.86 16.67
CA ILE A 92 -4.03 6.68 16.39
C ILE A 92 -3.18 5.47 16.00
N ALA A 93 -2.14 5.68 15.18
CA ALA A 93 -1.22 4.63 14.76
C ALA A 93 -0.34 4.11 15.91
N SER A 94 -0.06 4.95 16.92
CA SER A 94 0.72 4.59 18.10
C SER A 94 -0.14 4.14 19.29
N SER A 95 -1.44 4.43 19.29
CA SER A 95 -2.37 3.78 20.22
C SER A 95 -2.53 2.32 19.83
N ASP A 96 -1.93 1.49 20.68
CA ASP A 96 -1.85 0.03 20.83
C ASP A 96 -3.18 -0.77 20.72
N MET A 97 -4.16 -0.25 19.96
CA MET A 97 -5.52 -0.75 19.89
C MET A 97 -5.68 -1.87 18.84
N LEU A 98 -4.77 -1.95 17.87
CA LEU A 98 -4.51 -3.17 17.11
C LEU A 98 -3.37 -3.90 17.82
N GLY A 99 -3.71 -4.78 18.78
CA GLY A 99 -2.77 -5.65 19.51
C GLY A 99 -1.99 -6.65 18.65
N ILE A 100 -1.68 -6.28 17.40
CA ILE A 100 -0.58 -6.83 16.62
C ILE A 100 0.68 -6.33 17.29
N HIS A 101 1.22 -7.15 18.19
CA HIS A 101 2.51 -6.96 18.83
C HIS A 101 3.54 -6.44 17.83
N SER A 102 3.78 -5.12 17.87
CA SER A 102 4.96 -4.46 17.32
C SER A 102 6.17 -4.83 18.18
N LYS A 103 6.52 -6.12 18.17
CA LYS A 103 7.78 -6.63 18.71
C LYS A 103 8.86 -6.73 17.63
N ALA A 104 8.64 -6.07 16.48
CA ALA A 104 9.51 -6.09 15.32
C ALA A 104 10.13 -4.72 14.97
N ALA A 105 9.80 -3.64 15.69
CA ALA A 105 10.23 -2.28 15.29
C ALA A 105 11.03 -1.51 16.35
N SER A 106 11.48 -2.14 17.43
CA SER A 106 12.35 -1.45 18.40
C SER A 106 13.29 -2.43 19.09
N SER A 107 14.59 -2.20 18.88
CA SER A 107 15.75 -2.84 19.53
C SER A 107 16.27 -4.12 18.85
N ASP A 108 17.03 -3.96 17.75
CA ASP A 108 18.50 -4.06 17.82
C ASP A 108 19.10 -4.06 16.40
N THR A 109 19.40 -2.88 15.84
CA THR A 109 20.54 -2.67 14.94
C THR A 109 20.87 -1.18 14.97
N GLN A 110 21.73 -0.81 15.91
CA GLN A 110 22.54 0.38 15.78
C GLN A 110 23.55 0.21 14.63
N LYS A 111 23.84 1.37 13.99
CA LYS A 111 25.09 1.75 13.31
C LYS A 111 25.38 1.18 11.92
N GLY A 112 25.26 2.08 10.94
CA GLY A 112 25.99 2.03 9.68
C GLY A 112 25.33 2.89 8.60
N GLU A 113 25.83 4.11 8.45
CA GLU A 113 25.73 4.99 7.26
C GLU A 113 24.48 4.95 6.36
N SER A 114 23.80 6.09 6.34
CA SER A 114 23.12 6.58 5.14
C SER A 114 24.14 6.68 3.99
N PRO A 115 23.79 6.17 2.82
CA PRO A 115 23.79 7.05 1.66
C PRO A 115 22.37 7.15 1.13
N GLN A 116 21.83 8.36 1.28
CA GLN A 116 20.85 9.00 0.42
C GLN A 116 20.74 8.31 -0.94
N SER A 117 19.75 7.41 -1.05
CA SER A 117 19.42 6.73 -2.29
C SER A 117 18.71 7.72 -3.20
N ASP A 118 19.42 8.22 -4.20
CA ASP A 118 18.83 8.82 -5.39
C ASP A 118 17.72 7.87 -5.94
N PRO A 119 16.49 8.35 -6.19
CA PRO A 119 15.39 7.53 -6.71
C PRO A 119 15.60 7.04 -8.16
N PHE A 120 16.75 7.33 -8.79
CA PHE A 120 17.06 6.93 -10.17
C PHE A 120 18.26 5.98 -10.32
N THR A 121 18.94 5.63 -9.23
CA THR A 121 20.02 4.64 -9.21
C THR A 121 19.66 3.54 -8.25
N SER A 122 18.50 2.91 -8.48
CA SER A 122 18.22 1.58 -7.93
C SER A 122 19.21 0.60 -8.55
N GLU A 123 20.38 0.51 -7.94
CA GLU A 123 21.32 -0.59 -8.08
C GLU A 123 20.50 -1.86 -7.82
N ARG A 124 20.17 -2.58 -8.90
CA ARG A 124 19.35 -3.79 -8.86
C ARG A 124 20.13 -4.83 -8.08
N THR A 125 19.96 -4.82 -6.76
CA THR A 125 20.47 -5.92 -5.95
C THR A 125 19.79 -7.19 -6.48
N PRO A 126 20.53 -8.30 -6.67
CA PRO A 126 19.98 -9.55 -7.20
C PRO A 126 18.89 -10.15 -6.31
N ALA A 127 18.72 -9.63 -5.08
CA ALA A 127 17.60 -9.94 -4.19
C ALA A 127 16.26 -9.36 -4.68
N SER A 128 16.26 -8.21 -5.36
CA SER A 128 15.05 -7.57 -5.87
C SER A 128 14.44 -8.31 -7.07
N GLU A 129 15.29 -8.85 -7.95
CA GLU A 129 14.84 -9.59 -9.14
C GLU A 129 14.17 -10.92 -8.77
N LYS A 130 14.69 -11.63 -7.76
CA LYS A 130 14.08 -12.87 -7.25
C LYS A 130 12.67 -12.62 -6.70
N ARG A 131 12.46 -11.48 -6.03
CA ARG A 131 11.15 -11.11 -5.48
C ARG A 131 10.13 -10.88 -6.58
N LEU A 132 10.52 -10.19 -7.66
CA LEU A 132 9.66 -9.97 -8.82
C LEU A 132 9.26 -11.28 -9.50
N ILE A 133 10.23 -12.16 -9.76
CA ILE A 133 9.96 -13.47 -10.35
C ILE A 133 8.99 -14.27 -9.48
N MET A 134 9.17 -14.23 -8.17
CA MET A 134 8.28 -14.93 -7.24
C MET A 134 6.85 -14.34 -7.25
N MET A 135 6.70 -13.01 -7.30
CA MET A 135 5.39 -12.36 -7.43
C MET A 135 4.69 -12.72 -8.75
N VAL A 136 5.42 -12.73 -9.87
CA VAL A 136 4.89 -13.12 -11.18
C VAL A 136 4.47 -14.58 -11.16
N LEU A 137 5.28 -15.46 -10.59
CA LEU A 137 4.96 -16.89 -10.47
C LEU A 137 3.69 -17.11 -9.64
N TRP A 138 3.57 -16.45 -8.49
CA TRP A 138 2.38 -16.54 -7.65
C TRP A 138 1.13 -15.99 -8.32
N THR A 139 1.25 -14.87 -9.03
CA THR A 139 0.14 -14.29 -9.80
C THR A 139 -0.30 -15.24 -10.92
N GLY A 140 0.66 -15.81 -11.66
CA GLY A 140 0.40 -16.81 -12.69
C GLY A 140 -0.25 -18.08 -12.12
N LEU A 141 0.20 -18.54 -10.95
CA LEU A 141 -0.38 -19.68 -10.25
C LEU A 141 -1.85 -19.41 -9.87
N LEU A 142 -2.13 -18.25 -9.27
CA LEU A 142 -3.50 -17.85 -8.93
C LEU A 142 -4.41 -17.86 -10.16
N LEU A 143 -3.96 -17.22 -11.25
CA LEU A 143 -4.73 -17.18 -12.50
C LEU A 143 -4.97 -18.59 -13.06
N GLY A 144 -3.96 -19.44 -13.07
CA GLY A 144 -4.09 -20.84 -13.50
C GLY A 144 -5.11 -21.61 -12.66
N LEU A 145 -5.09 -21.45 -11.33
CA LEU A 145 -6.08 -22.06 -10.44
C LEU A 145 -7.49 -21.50 -10.70
N VAL A 146 -7.65 -20.19 -10.84
CA VAL A 146 -8.96 -19.56 -11.11
C VAL A 146 -9.57 -20.10 -12.39
N VAL A 147 -8.77 -20.26 -13.45
CA VAL A 147 -9.23 -20.85 -14.72
C VAL A 147 -9.56 -22.33 -14.57
N ALA A 148 -8.73 -23.10 -13.87
CA ALA A 148 -8.90 -24.55 -13.74
C ALA A 148 -10.13 -24.91 -12.89
N ILE A 149 -10.21 -24.42 -11.66
CA ILE A 149 -11.16 -24.88 -10.63
C ILE A 149 -12.17 -23.81 -10.19
N GLY A 150 -12.13 -22.63 -10.82
CA GLY A 150 -13.04 -21.53 -10.49
C GLY A 150 -12.53 -20.61 -9.39
N PHE A 151 -13.06 -19.39 -9.36
CA PHE A 151 -12.57 -18.31 -8.50
C PHE A 151 -12.72 -18.62 -7.00
N SER A 152 -13.88 -19.18 -6.62
CA SER A 152 -14.21 -19.48 -5.21
C SER A 152 -13.23 -20.47 -4.58
N VAL A 153 -12.97 -21.59 -5.27
CA VAL A 153 -12.07 -22.64 -4.78
C VAL A 153 -10.60 -22.21 -4.93
N ALA A 154 -10.26 -21.52 -6.02
CA ALA A 154 -8.91 -21.03 -6.26
C ALA A 154 -8.40 -20.11 -5.15
N ILE A 155 -9.20 -19.16 -4.68
CA ILE A 155 -8.79 -18.27 -3.58
C ILE A 155 -8.50 -19.05 -2.31
N LEU A 156 -9.33 -20.05 -1.99
CA LEU A 156 -9.19 -20.84 -0.76
C LEU A 156 -7.88 -21.65 -0.80
N VAL A 157 -7.64 -22.35 -1.90
CA VAL A 157 -6.40 -23.12 -2.12
C VAL A 157 -5.18 -22.21 -2.15
N PHE A 158 -5.28 -21.08 -2.85
CA PHE A 158 -4.19 -20.12 -2.97
C PHE A 158 -3.85 -19.48 -1.62
N ALA A 159 -4.86 -19.03 -0.85
CA ALA A 159 -4.64 -18.42 0.46
C ALA A 159 -3.95 -19.40 1.42
N ILE A 160 -4.42 -20.65 1.49
CA ILE A 160 -3.78 -21.68 2.32
C ILE A 160 -2.32 -21.90 1.88
N GLY A 161 -2.07 -22.07 0.58
CA GLY A 161 -0.73 -22.28 0.05
C GLY A 161 0.21 -21.11 0.30
N PHE A 162 -0.27 -19.89 0.06
CA PHE A 162 0.48 -18.66 0.27
C PHE A 162 0.84 -18.47 1.74
N TYR A 163 -0.14 -18.54 2.65
CA TYR A 163 0.11 -18.40 4.09
C TYR A 163 1.05 -19.50 4.60
N ARG A 164 0.90 -20.73 4.12
CA ARG A 164 1.74 -21.86 4.54
C ARG A 164 3.22 -21.67 4.21
N ILE A 165 3.51 -21.05 3.06
CA ILE A 165 4.89 -20.85 2.60
C ILE A 165 5.52 -19.63 3.27
N TYR A 166 4.75 -18.56 3.49
CA TYR A 166 5.31 -17.29 3.97
C TYR A 166 5.19 -17.05 5.48
N SER A 167 4.16 -17.54 6.18
CA SER A 167 3.92 -17.12 7.57
C SER A 167 4.69 -17.93 8.61
N GLY A 168 5.16 -19.14 8.27
CA GLY A 168 5.76 -20.06 9.26
C GLY A 168 4.81 -20.44 10.41
N GLU A 169 3.54 -20.03 10.38
CA GLU A 169 2.59 -20.27 11.45
C GLU A 169 2.00 -21.69 11.44
N SER A 170 1.37 -22.06 12.55
CA SER A 170 0.63 -23.32 12.69
C SER A 170 -0.50 -23.43 11.65
N TRP A 171 -0.61 -24.61 11.04
CA TRP A 171 -1.60 -24.95 9.99
C TRP A 171 -3.03 -24.47 10.28
N TYR A 172 -3.48 -24.61 11.54
CA TYR A 172 -4.84 -24.24 11.96
C TYR A 172 -5.15 -22.75 11.78
N ARG A 173 -4.18 -21.86 11.98
CA ARG A 173 -4.36 -20.42 11.82
C ARG A 173 -4.50 -20.05 10.35
N SER A 174 -3.65 -20.62 9.48
CA SER A 174 -3.72 -20.40 8.04
C SER A 174 -5.05 -20.88 7.45
N VAL A 175 -5.55 -22.03 7.89
CA VAL A 175 -6.89 -22.52 7.49
C VAL A 175 -7.99 -21.58 8.00
N GLY A 176 -7.89 -21.12 9.26
CA GLY A 176 -8.83 -20.15 9.81
C GLY A 176 -8.92 -18.87 8.97
N TYR A 177 -7.77 -18.26 8.63
CA TYR A 177 -7.73 -17.06 7.79
C TYR A 177 -8.28 -17.33 6.39
N ALA A 178 -7.97 -18.47 5.78
CA ALA A 178 -8.48 -18.81 4.46
C ALA A 178 -10.01 -18.99 4.46
N VAL A 179 -10.59 -19.61 5.49
CA VAL A 179 -12.04 -19.76 5.63
C VAL A 179 -12.72 -18.41 5.82
N VAL A 180 -12.15 -17.52 6.66
CA VAL A 180 -12.68 -16.16 6.86
C VAL A 180 -12.63 -15.35 5.57
N LEU A 181 -11.50 -15.38 4.86
CA LEU A 181 -11.34 -14.71 3.57
C LEU A 181 -12.34 -15.23 2.53
N TRP A 182 -12.50 -16.56 2.45
CA TRP A 182 -13.43 -17.21 1.55
C TRP A 182 -14.89 -16.83 1.85
N ALA A 183 -15.29 -16.88 3.12
CA ALA A 183 -16.62 -16.46 3.55
C ALA A 183 -16.88 -14.98 3.21
N PHE A 184 -15.90 -14.11 3.43
CA PHE A 184 -15.99 -12.70 3.05
C PHE A 184 -16.21 -12.50 1.55
N VAL A 185 -15.46 -13.23 0.71
CA VAL A 185 -15.62 -13.19 -0.75
C VAL A 185 -17.02 -13.65 -1.15
N ILE A 186 -17.54 -14.75 -0.60
CA ILE A 186 -18.91 -15.21 -0.88
C ILE A 186 -19.94 -14.14 -0.50
N VAL A 187 -19.83 -13.58 0.70
CA VAL A 187 -20.75 -12.54 1.16
C VAL A 187 -20.73 -11.34 0.22
N VAL A 188 -19.55 -10.84 -0.14
CA VAL A 188 -19.43 -9.64 -0.99
C VAL A 188 -19.90 -9.91 -2.42
N PHE A 189 -19.49 -11.02 -3.04
CA PHE A 189 -19.72 -11.25 -4.47
C PHE A 189 -21.05 -11.96 -4.76
N GLN A 190 -21.38 -13.00 -4.02
CA GLN A 190 -22.62 -13.74 -4.27
C GLN A 190 -23.81 -13.08 -3.57
N ILE A 191 -23.69 -12.72 -2.29
CA ILE A 191 -24.84 -12.23 -1.51
C ILE A 191 -25.08 -10.74 -1.79
N LEU A 192 -24.03 -9.92 -1.72
CA LEU A 192 -24.18 -8.47 -1.89
C LEU A 192 -24.23 -8.11 -3.37
N ALA A 193 -23.28 -8.56 -4.19
CA ALA A 193 -23.20 -8.14 -5.58
C ALA A 193 -24.12 -8.92 -6.53
N ASP A 194 -24.64 -10.08 -6.12
CA ASP A 194 -25.48 -10.96 -6.95
C ASP A 194 -24.78 -11.34 -8.27
N ILE A 195 -23.45 -11.57 -8.19
CA ILE A 195 -22.61 -11.94 -9.32
C ILE A 195 -22.26 -13.43 -9.20
N ASP A 196 -22.59 -14.18 -10.25
CA ASP A 196 -22.13 -15.57 -10.39
C ASP A 196 -20.61 -15.58 -10.60
N LEU A 197 -19.91 -16.16 -9.63
CA LEU A 197 -18.46 -16.35 -9.70
C LEU A 197 -18.14 -17.41 -10.75
N TYR A 198 -17.07 -17.20 -11.51
CA TYR A 198 -16.60 -18.15 -12.51
C TYR A 198 -16.35 -19.54 -11.88
N GLY A 199 -17.06 -20.56 -12.38
CA GLY A 199 -17.05 -21.93 -11.85
C GLY A 199 -15.79 -22.73 -12.16
N GLY A 200 -14.98 -22.29 -13.12
CA GLY A 200 -13.85 -23.05 -13.63
C GLY A 200 -14.19 -23.79 -14.93
N ILE A 201 -13.20 -24.47 -15.50
CA ILE A 201 -13.39 -25.36 -16.67
C ILE A 201 -13.67 -26.80 -16.20
N VAL A 202 -13.14 -27.17 -15.03
CA VAL A 202 -13.17 -28.56 -14.52
C VAL A 202 -14.43 -28.86 -13.71
N LEU A 203 -15.15 -27.84 -13.25
CA LEU A 203 -16.39 -27.91 -12.46
C LEU A 203 -17.57 -27.39 -13.29
#